data_AF-A0A7C6JCV9-F1
#
_entry.id   AF-A0A7C6JCV9-F1
#
_cell.length_a   1.000
_cell.length_b   1.000
_cell.length_c   1.000
_cell.angle_alpha   90.00
_cell.angle_beta   90.00
_cell.angle_gamma   90.00
#
_symmetry.space_group_name_H-M   'P 1'
#
loop_
_entity.id
_entity.type
_entity.pdbx_description
1 polymer ?
#
loop_
_entity_poly.entity_id
_entity_poly.type
_entity_poly.pdbx_seq_one_letter_code
_entity_poly.pdbx_strand_id
1 'polypeptide(L)'
;EGDADEFVANVEITSAKIIGDNWYVGILGALGAPNFAATAIELNDDGDSELDLTFGLDKPAGVAVGFSDFEFGLGFFGSYDDPAAYDLYVSAVTPEFEFADGLTGQFGLAGLLADDAMGVFGSVKVGFAQDDLSVSLASDIQYIKDGSFDAEVALAASYDFLTLDVYYATSEFPLLDDNDDPIDVYPGAENILSVQLGAVIEGFDITVTGKDLVNTTDLSAEVAYALSDELTVSVKGGYSLGTEVWFAGGGVEYAADMFTAKLDGSYYSTKQLKLSASVESDKLVDGATLSLGYAADDVLGNVSGDLDNGHLGAITAKAVIAF
;
A
#
# COMPACT_ATOMS: atom_id res chain seq x y z
N GLU A 1 17.12 35.52 -2.32
CA GLU A 1 17.45 34.91 -1.03
C GLU A 1 16.54 33.71 -0.95
N GLY A 2 17.10 32.51 -1.10
CA GLY A 2 16.31 31.28 -1.11
C GLY A 2 16.07 30.89 0.33
N ASP A 3 14.80 30.76 0.70
CA ASP A 3 14.41 30.11 1.94
C ASP A 3 15.03 28.71 1.93
N ALA A 4 15.79 28.41 3.00
CA ALA A 4 16.31 27.09 3.20
C ALA A 4 15.12 26.18 3.50
N ASP A 5 14.93 25.15 2.67
CA ASP A 5 13.97 24.07 2.97
C ASP A 5 14.24 23.57 4.38
N GLU A 6 13.22 23.71 5.23
CA GLU A 6 13.29 23.32 6.64
C GLU A 6 13.37 21.80 6.70
N PHE A 7 14.46 21.28 7.26
CA PHE A 7 14.58 19.85 7.52
C PHE A 7 13.72 19.49 8.73
N VAL A 8 12.49 19.06 8.49
CA VAL A 8 11.60 18.53 9.53
C VAL A 8 11.97 17.07 9.78
N ALA A 9 12.40 16.77 11.01
CA ALA A 9 12.62 15.40 11.47
C ALA A 9 11.58 15.06 12.53
N ASN A 10 10.61 14.22 12.16
CA ASN A 10 9.65 13.65 13.11
C ASN A 10 10.27 12.42 13.77
N VAL A 11 10.36 12.43 15.10
CA VAL A 11 10.81 11.26 15.89
C VAL A 11 9.59 10.66 16.56
N GLU A 12 9.16 9.51 16.06
CA GLU A 12 8.05 8.74 16.62
C GLU A 12 8.57 7.55 17.44
N ILE A 13 7.91 7.26 18.57
CA ILE A 13 8.13 6.01 19.31
C ILE A 13 7.11 5.00 18.79
N THR A 14 7.54 4.10 17.90
CA THR A 14 6.67 3.11 17.25
C THR A 14 6.45 1.85 18.09
N SER A 15 7.24 1.62 19.14
CA SER A 15 7.09 0.44 20.02
C SER A 15 7.46 0.73 21.47
N ALA A 16 6.56 0.35 22.40
CA ALA A 16 6.84 0.26 23.83
C ALA A 16 6.10 -0.93 24.43
N LYS A 17 6.85 -1.97 24.81
CA LYS A 17 6.31 -3.27 25.27
C LYS A 17 6.99 -3.73 26.56
N ILE A 18 6.21 -4.31 27.48
CA ILE A 18 6.71 -5.17 28.55
C ILE A 18 6.64 -6.61 28.04
N ILE A 19 7.77 -7.31 28.00
CA ILE A 19 7.89 -8.64 27.39
C ILE A 19 8.19 -9.67 28.47
N GLY A 20 7.48 -10.79 28.42
CA GLY A 20 7.77 -12.00 29.19
C GLY A 20 7.85 -13.23 28.29
N ASP A 21 7.83 -14.41 28.90
CA ASP A 21 7.97 -15.67 28.15
C ASP A 21 6.70 -15.96 27.33
N ASN A 22 6.79 -15.82 26.00
CA ASN A 22 5.70 -15.95 25.04
C ASN A 22 4.49 -15.01 25.26
N TRP A 23 4.71 -13.85 25.90
CA TRP A 23 3.68 -12.82 26.03
C TRP A 23 4.29 -11.41 26.04
N TYR A 24 3.47 -10.43 25.65
CA TYR A 24 3.81 -9.02 25.82
C TYR A 24 2.58 -8.18 26.18
N VAL A 25 2.83 -7.00 26.76
CA VAL A 25 1.85 -5.92 26.90
C VAL A 25 2.44 -4.65 26.29
N GLY A 26 1.81 -4.17 25.21
CA GLY A 26 2.10 -2.90 24.57
C GLY A 26 1.33 -1.77 25.24
N ILE A 27 2.01 -0.65 25.48
CA ILE A 27 1.46 0.50 26.23
C ILE A 27 1.28 1.75 25.37
N LEU A 28 1.58 1.68 24.07
CA LEU A 28 1.38 2.80 23.13
C LEU A 28 -0.07 2.93 22.65
N GLY A 29 -0.88 1.87 22.76
CA GLY A 29 -2.26 1.88 22.31
C GLY A 29 -2.84 0.48 22.17
N ALA A 30 -4.14 0.42 21.88
CA ALA A 30 -4.78 -0.82 21.45
C ALA A 30 -4.21 -1.27 20.09
N LEU A 31 -4.19 -2.58 19.85
CA LEU A 31 -3.91 -3.14 18.52
C LEU A 31 -4.91 -2.57 17.50
N GLY A 32 -4.47 -2.26 16.28
CA GLY A 32 -5.35 -1.83 15.20
C GLY A 32 -6.36 -2.90 14.79
N ALA A 33 -7.27 -2.54 13.88
CA ALA A 33 -8.05 -3.55 13.20
C ALA A 33 -7.09 -4.39 12.34
N PRO A 34 -7.31 -5.71 12.23
CA PRO A 34 -6.55 -6.51 11.28
C PRO A 34 -6.83 -6.02 9.87
N ASN A 35 -5.82 -6.09 9.02
CA ASN A 35 -5.91 -5.68 7.63
C ASN A 35 -4.99 -6.61 6.83
N PHE A 36 -5.58 -7.52 6.07
CA PHE A 36 -4.85 -8.60 5.40
C PHE A 36 -4.94 -8.53 3.89
N ALA A 37 -6.00 -7.94 3.36
CA ALA A 37 -6.14 -7.63 1.94
C ALA A 37 -5.44 -6.29 1.69
N ALA A 38 -4.67 -6.24 0.61
CA ALA A 38 -4.00 -5.04 0.17
C ALA A 38 -3.70 -5.22 -1.31
N THR A 39 -3.92 -4.19 -2.12
CA THR A 39 -3.61 -4.29 -3.55
C THR A 39 -2.10 -4.26 -3.78
N ALA A 40 -1.61 -5.17 -4.63
CA ALA A 40 -0.23 -5.14 -5.13
C ALA A 40 -0.10 -4.37 -6.47
N ILE A 41 -1.17 -3.66 -6.88
CA ILE A 41 -1.33 -3.09 -8.22
C ILE A 41 -1.39 -1.55 -8.17
N GLU A 42 -2.19 -0.99 -7.26
CA GLU A 42 -2.20 0.43 -6.93
C GLU A 42 -1.26 0.67 -5.75
N LEU A 43 0.00 0.98 -6.06
CA LEU A 43 1.03 1.26 -5.07
C LEU A 43 1.49 2.72 -5.20
N ASN A 44 1.73 3.37 -4.07
CA ASN A 44 2.36 4.68 -4.01
C ASN A 44 3.86 4.58 -4.32
N ASP A 45 4.57 5.71 -4.33
CA ASP A 45 6.02 5.76 -4.61
C ASP A 45 6.88 5.02 -3.56
N ASP A 46 6.32 4.74 -2.38
CA ASP A 46 6.96 3.97 -1.31
C ASP A 46 6.67 2.46 -1.39
N GLY A 47 5.80 2.04 -2.31
CA GLY A 47 5.39 0.64 -2.49
C GLY A 47 4.24 0.20 -1.58
N ASP A 48 3.59 1.12 -0.87
CA ASP A 48 2.41 0.84 -0.06
C ASP A 48 1.13 0.91 -0.90
N SER A 49 0.14 0.10 -0.56
CA SER A 49 -1.15 0.03 -1.25
C SER A 49 -1.94 1.34 -1.13
N GLU A 50 -2.30 1.94 -2.26
CA GLU A 50 -3.10 3.18 -2.29
C GLU A 50 -4.59 2.94 -2.06
N LEU A 51 -5.03 1.68 -2.15
CA LEU A 51 -6.37 1.24 -1.81
C LEU A 51 -6.27 0.28 -0.64
N ASP A 52 -6.88 0.67 0.47
CA ASP A 52 -6.74 -0.08 1.72
C ASP A 52 -7.98 0.08 2.61
N LEU A 53 -8.77 -0.99 2.77
CA LEU A 53 -9.93 -0.96 3.65
C LEU A 53 -9.50 -0.92 5.11
N THR A 54 -9.46 0.26 5.69
CA THR A 54 -9.24 0.43 7.13
C THR A 54 -10.56 0.44 7.89
N PHE A 55 -10.52 0.09 9.18
CA PHE A 55 -11.72 0.19 10.02
C PHE A 55 -12.06 1.65 10.24
N GLY A 56 -13.12 2.13 9.58
CA GLY A 56 -13.51 3.54 9.55
C GLY A 56 -14.06 4.12 10.86
N LEU A 57 -13.76 3.51 12.01
CA LEU A 57 -14.10 4.00 13.34
C LEU A 57 -12.83 4.21 14.15
N ASP A 58 -12.72 5.39 14.76
CA ASP A 58 -11.55 5.76 15.56
C ASP A 58 -11.31 4.79 16.70
N LYS A 59 -10.09 4.27 16.76
CA LYS A 59 -9.65 3.39 17.84
C LYS A 59 -9.33 4.24 19.08
N PRO A 60 -9.99 4.02 20.23
CA PRO A 60 -9.66 4.72 21.47
C PRO A 60 -8.29 4.27 22.03
N ALA A 61 -7.75 5.07 22.94
CA ALA A 61 -6.56 4.70 23.70
C ALA A 61 -6.75 3.35 24.41
N GLY A 62 -5.67 2.57 24.51
CA GLY A 62 -5.77 1.21 25.01
C GLY A 62 -4.46 0.48 25.14
N VAL A 63 -4.54 -0.84 25.20
CA VAL A 63 -3.39 -1.75 25.33
C VAL A 63 -3.45 -2.84 24.28
N ALA A 64 -2.28 -3.29 23.84
CA ALA A 64 -2.11 -4.49 23.04
C ALA A 64 -1.55 -5.61 23.92
N VAL A 65 -2.09 -6.81 23.83
CA VAL A 65 -1.61 -7.98 24.56
C VAL A 65 -1.31 -9.09 23.58
N GLY A 66 -0.09 -9.60 23.59
CA GLY A 66 0.28 -10.80 22.86
C GLY A 66 0.39 -12.01 23.78
N PHE A 67 -0.07 -13.17 23.34
CA PHE A 67 0.15 -14.44 24.04
C PHE A 67 0.18 -15.60 23.05
N SER A 68 1.29 -16.34 23.00
CA SER A 68 1.45 -17.50 22.08
C SER A 68 1.06 -17.15 20.63
N ASP A 69 1.61 -16.04 20.13
CA ASP A 69 1.39 -15.52 18.77
C ASP A 69 -0.06 -15.06 18.45
N PHE A 70 -0.99 -15.13 19.41
CA PHE A 70 -2.23 -14.37 19.35
C PHE A 70 -1.96 -12.93 19.77
N GLU A 71 -2.60 -11.99 19.10
CA GLU A 71 -2.58 -10.58 19.47
C GLU A 71 -3.99 -10.09 19.78
N PHE A 72 -4.14 -9.32 20.84
CA PHE A 72 -5.41 -8.76 21.29
C PHE A 72 -5.26 -7.25 21.52
N GLY A 73 -6.23 -6.47 21.05
CA GLY A 73 -6.39 -5.06 21.40
C GLY A 73 -7.56 -4.87 22.33
N LEU A 74 -7.37 -4.06 23.38
CA LEU A 74 -8.45 -3.55 24.20
C LEU A 74 -8.28 -2.05 24.34
N GLY A 75 -9.24 -1.30 23.80
CA GLY A 75 -9.35 0.15 23.96
C GLY A 75 -10.60 0.49 24.75
N PHE A 76 -10.48 1.47 25.63
CA PHE A 76 -11.62 1.99 26.36
C PHE A 76 -11.49 3.49 26.54
N PHE A 77 -12.53 4.21 26.12
CA PHE A 77 -12.70 5.61 26.45
C PHE A 77 -13.94 5.77 27.33
N GLY A 78 -13.81 6.58 28.37
CA GLY A 78 -14.92 6.99 29.22
C GLY A 78 -14.69 8.42 29.66
N SER A 79 -15.65 9.30 29.43
CA SER A 79 -15.56 10.68 29.87
C SER A 79 -15.94 10.77 31.35
N TYR A 80 -15.12 11.43 32.16
CA TYR A 80 -15.51 11.76 33.54
C TYR A 80 -16.70 12.73 33.58
N ASP A 81 -16.82 13.57 32.53
CA ASP A 81 -17.84 14.61 32.42
C ASP A 81 -19.16 14.10 31.84
N ASP A 82 -19.14 12.95 31.15
CA ASP A 82 -20.32 12.23 30.70
C ASP A 82 -20.22 10.73 31.00
N PRO A 83 -20.69 10.28 32.18
CA PRO A 83 -20.61 8.88 32.58
C PRO A 83 -21.55 7.96 31.77
N ALA A 84 -22.37 8.51 30.86
CA ALA A 84 -23.13 7.71 29.91
C ALA A 84 -22.29 7.36 28.66
N ALA A 85 -21.35 8.23 28.26
CA ALA A 85 -20.46 8.02 27.12
C ALA A 85 -19.41 6.93 27.41
N TYR A 86 -19.47 5.85 26.64
CA TYR A 86 -18.47 4.79 26.65
C TYR A 86 -18.09 4.43 25.22
N ASP A 87 -16.81 4.14 25.01
CA ASP A 87 -16.31 3.48 23.81
C ASP A 87 -15.59 2.21 24.25
N LEU A 88 -16.05 1.05 23.79
CA LEU A 88 -15.36 -0.21 23.94
C LEU A 88 -14.85 -0.66 22.58
N TYR A 89 -13.53 -0.70 22.44
CA TYR A 89 -12.87 -1.26 21.28
C TYR A 89 -12.21 -2.59 21.64
N VAL A 90 -12.43 -3.60 20.81
CA VAL A 90 -11.75 -4.88 20.91
C VAL A 90 -11.20 -5.26 19.54
N SER A 91 -10.00 -5.83 19.52
CA SER A 91 -9.47 -6.50 18.34
C SER A 91 -8.75 -7.78 18.74
N ALA A 92 -8.70 -8.73 17.81
CA ALA A 92 -8.00 -9.99 17.97
C ALA A 92 -7.47 -10.46 16.63
N VAL A 93 -6.24 -10.97 16.64
CA VAL A 93 -5.57 -11.59 15.49
C VAL A 93 -5.04 -12.94 15.93
N THR A 94 -5.32 -13.96 15.13
CA THR A 94 -4.77 -15.30 15.36
C THR A 94 -3.34 -15.38 14.83
N PRO A 95 -2.54 -16.35 15.30
CA PRO A 95 -1.38 -16.77 14.53
C PRO A 95 -1.81 -17.33 13.18
N GLU A 96 -0.85 -17.49 12.28
CA GLU A 96 -1.03 -18.30 11.09
C GLU A 96 -1.07 -19.79 11.48
N PHE A 97 -2.13 -20.49 11.06
CA PHE A 97 -2.28 -21.92 11.25
C PHE A 97 -2.01 -22.67 9.96
N GLU A 98 -1.32 -23.80 10.05
CA GLU A 98 -1.25 -24.78 8.98
C GLU A 98 -2.38 -25.81 9.16
N PHE A 99 -3.34 -25.83 8.24
CA PHE A 99 -4.50 -26.72 8.30
C PHE A 99 -4.24 -28.07 7.62
N ALA A 100 -3.39 -28.06 6.60
CA ALA A 100 -2.90 -29.19 5.84
C ALA A 100 -1.56 -28.81 5.19
N ASP A 101 -0.86 -29.79 4.64
CA ASP A 101 0.41 -29.57 3.92
C ASP A 101 0.24 -28.48 2.85
N GLY A 102 1.00 -27.40 3.01
CA GLY A 102 0.95 -26.23 2.13
C GLY A 102 -0.24 -25.29 2.33
N LEU A 103 -1.27 -25.62 3.13
CA LEU A 103 -2.46 -24.79 3.35
C LEU A 103 -2.40 -24.06 4.68
N THR A 104 -2.23 -22.73 4.64
CA THR A 104 -2.21 -21.85 5.81
C THR A 104 -3.44 -20.96 5.90
N GLY A 105 -3.69 -20.40 7.08
CA GLY A 105 -4.56 -19.25 7.19
C GLY A 105 -4.58 -18.57 8.55
N GLN A 106 -5.06 -17.35 8.53
CA GLN A 106 -5.04 -16.39 9.62
C GLN A 106 -6.38 -15.65 9.64
N PHE A 107 -6.85 -15.34 10.85
CA PHE A 107 -8.10 -14.63 11.05
C PHE A 107 -7.89 -13.44 11.97
N GLY A 108 -8.61 -12.38 11.69
CA GLY A 108 -8.66 -11.20 12.53
C GLY A 108 -10.10 -10.71 12.66
N LEU A 109 -10.37 -10.07 13.79
CA LEU A 109 -11.59 -9.29 13.97
C LEU A 109 -11.30 -8.04 14.80
N ALA A 110 -12.05 -6.97 14.54
CA ALA A 110 -12.15 -5.83 15.43
C ALA A 110 -13.62 -5.41 15.57
N GLY A 111 -13.92 -4.71 16.66
CA GLY A 111 -15.25 -4.17 16.90
C GLY A 111 -15.20 -2.97 17.83
N LEU A 112 -16.03 -2.00 17.53
CA LEU A 112 -16.28 -0.83 18.35
C LEU A 112 -17.75 -0.82 18.79
N LEU A 113 -17.96 -0.67 20.08
CA LEU A 113 -19.25 -0.42 20.70
C LEU A 113 -19.19 0.92 21.43
N ALA A 114 -19.78 1.95 20.83
CA ALA A 114 -19.95 3.27 21.40
C ALA A 114 -21.43 3.67 21.46
N ASP A 115 -21.71 4.79 22.10
CA ASP A 115 -23.08 5.33 22.24
C ASP A 115 -23.70 5.73 20.90
N ASP A 116 -22.90 6.31 20.02
CA ASP A 116 -23.31 6.84 18.71
C ASP A 116 -22.69 6.09 17.52
N ALA A 117 -21.64 5.29 17.75
CA ALA A 117 -20.99 4.48 16.73
C ALA A 117 -20.95 3.00 17.11
N MET A 118 -21.29 2.12 16.17
CA MET A 118 -21.08 0.68 16.33
C MET A 118 -20.55 0.13 15.03
N GLY A 119 -19.51 -0.69 15.09
CA GLY A 119 -18.99 -1.33 13.90
C GLY A 119 -18.23 -2.59 14.19
N VAL A 120 -18.09 -3.42 13.17
CA VAL A 120 -17.26 -4.62 13.19
C VAL A 120 -16.42 -4.64 11.93
N PHE A 121 -15.20 -5.13 12.09
CA PHE A 121 -14.25 -5.38 11.03
C PHE A 121 -13.83 -6.84 11.11
N GLY A 122 -13.81 -7.54 9.98
CA GLY A 122 -13.38 -8.92 9.88
C GLY A 122 -12.33 -9.04 8.80
N SER A 123 -11.30 -9.82 9.08
CA SER A 123 -10.18 -10.01 8.17
C SER A 123 -9.81 -11.49 8.11
N VAL A 124 -9.59 -12.02 6.92
CA VAL A 124 -9.18 -13.42 6.72
C VAL A 124 -8.14 -13.51 5.63
N LYS A 125 -7.10 -14.31 5.87
CA LYS A 125 -6.11 -14.67 4.86
C LYS A 125 -5.94 -16.18 4.83
N VAL A 126 -5.89 -16.73 3.64
CA VAL A 126 -5.56 -18.14 3.39
C VAL A 126 -4.45 -18.23 2.36
N GLY A 127 -3.51 -19.13 2.59
CA GLY A 127 -2.38 -19.39 1.71
C GLY A 127 -2.38 -20.86 1.29
N PHE A 128 -1.98 -21.14 0.05
CA PHE A 128 -1.68 -22.47 -0.43
C PHE A 128 -0.37 -22.46 -1.20
N ALA A 129 0.61 -23.24 -0.79
CA ALA A 129 1.88 -23.39 -1.49
C ALA A 129 2.26 -24.86 -1.64
N GLN A 130 2.48 -25.30 -2.88
CA GLN A 130 2.97 -26.65 -3.19
C GLN A 130 3.76 -26.65 -4.50
N ASP A 131 4.97 -27.23 -4.45
CA ASP A 131 5.91 -27.26 -5.57
C ASP A 131 6.12 -25.83 -6.14
N ASP A 132 5.83 -25.62 -7.43
CA ASP A 132 5.98 -24.32 -8.10
C ASP A 132 4.73 -23.42 -7.98
N LEU A 133 3.65 -23.90 -7.35
CA LEU A 133 2.41 -23.16 -7.16
C LEU A 133 2.40 -22.46 -5.80
N SER A 134 2.11 -21.16 -5.80
CA SER A 134 1.75 -20.39 -4.61
C SER A 134 0.46 -19.62 -4.88
N VAL A 135 -0.45 -19.59 -3.91
CA VAL A 135 -1.71 -18.82 -3.97
C VAL A 135 -1.93 -18.23 -2.59
N SER A 136 -2.25 -16.95 -2.51
CA SER A 136 -2.77 -16.30 -1.32
C SER A 136 -4.05 -15.56 -1.65
N LEU A 137 -5.04 -15.69 -0.77
CA LEU A 137 -6.30 -14.98 -0.84
C LEU A 137 -6.54 -14.32 0.51
N ALA A 138 -6.72 -13.00 0.51
CA ALA A 138 -7.11 -12.22 1.66
C ALA A 138 -8.42 -11.48 1.38
N SER A 139 -9.22 -11.29 2.42
CA SER A 139 -10.44 -10.50 2.34
C SER A 139 -10.71 -9.79 3.65
N ASP A 140 -11.05 -8.53 3.51
CA ASP A 140 -11.44 -7.65 4.61
C ASP A 140 -12.86 -7.16 4.41
N ILE A 141 -13.61 -7.11 5.50
CA ILE A 141 -15.01 -6.68 5.51
C ILE A 141 -15.23 -5.75 6.69
N GLN A 142 -16.01 -4.69 6.46
CA GLN A 142 -16.52 -3.87 7.55
C GLN A 142 -18.03 -3.72 7.47
N TYR A 143 -18.61 -3.54 8.65
CA TYR A 143 -19.99 -3.11 8.80
C TYR A 143 -20.03 -2.04 9.88
N ILE A 144 -20.48 -0.84 9.52
CA ILE A 144 -20.72 0.25 10.47
C ILE A 144 -22.24 0.48 10.54
N LYS A 145 -22.79 0.46 11.75
CA LYS A 145 -24.20 0.72 12.01
C LYS A 145 -24.55 2.11 11.50
N ASP A 146 -25.67 2.20 10.77
CA ASP A 146 -26.14 3.42 10.11
C ASP A 146 -25.14 4.02 9.09
N GLY A 147 -24.09 3.26 8.75
CA GLY A 147 -23.07 3.57 7.74
C GLY A 147 -23.05 2.53 6.61
N SER A 148 -21.86 2.26 6.07
CA SER A 148 -21.63 1.37 4.93
C SER A 148 -21.33 -0.08 5.35
N PHE A 149 -21.60 -0.97 4.40
CA PHE A 149 -20.99 -2.30 4.34
C PHE A 149 -19.99 -2.24 3.21
N ASP A 150 -18.71 -2.40 3.55
CA ASP A 150 -17.62 -2.36 2.58
C ASP A 150 -16.81 -3.64 2.67
N ALA A 151 -16.24 -4.04 1.54
CA ALA A 151 -15.44 -5.23 1.44
C ALA A 151 -14.35 -5.08 0.39
N GLU A 152 -13.23 -5.76 0.64
CA GLU A 152 -12.18 -5.95 -0.34
C GLU A 152 -11.64 -7.37 -0.33
N VAL A 153 -10.99 -7.72 -1.43
CA VAL A 153 -10.42 -9.02 -1.70
C VAL A 153 -9.13 -8.82 -2.49
N ALA A 154 -8.03 -9.38 -1.99
CA ALA A 154 -6.76 -9.46 -2.68
C ALA A 154 -6.39 -10.93 -2.93
N LEU A 155 -6.12 -11.27 -4.18
CA LEU A 155 -5.63 -12.59 -4.59
C LEU A 155 -4.28 -12.41 -5.29
N ALA A 156 -3.28 -13.15 -4.83
CA ALA A 156 -2.01 -13.30 -5.50
C ALA A 156 -1.78 -14.78 -5.79
N ALA A 157 -1.33 -15.11 -7.00
CA ALA A 157 -1.01 -16.46 -7.40
C ALA A 157 0.25 -16.46 -8.26
N SER A 158 1.10 -17.47 -8.10
CA SER A 158 2.27 -17.69 -8.95
C SER A 158 2.39 -19.15 -9.33
N TYR A 159 2.83 -19.41 -10.56
CA TYR A 159 3.17 -20.75 -11.03
C TYR A 159 4.33 -20.67 -12.02
N ASP A 160 5.46 -21.30 -11.66
CA ASP A 160 6.68 -21.29 -12.47
C ASP A 160 7.10 -19.84 -12.82
N PHE A 161 7.07 -19.46 -14.09
CA PHE A 161 7.42 -18.12 -14.56
C PHE A 161 6.25 -17.12 -14.57
N LEU A 162 5.04 -17.49 -14.15
CA LEU A 162 3.85 -16.64 -14.21
C LEU A 162 3.43 -16.14 -12.83
N THR A 163 2.96 -14.90 -12.77
CA THR A 163 2.31 -14.31 -11.59
C THR A 163 0.97 -13.68 -11.98
N LEU A 164 0.01 -13.70 -11.06
CA LEU A 164 -1.31 -13.11 -11.19
C LEU A 164 -1.68 -12.42 -9.87
N ASP A 165 -1.94 -11.13 -9.94
CA ASP A 165 -2.55 -10.37 -8.86
C ASP A 165 -3.94 -9.92 -9.29
N VAL A 166 -4.92 -10.07 -8.41
CA VAL A 166 -6.30 -9.62 -8.60
C VAL A 166 -6.74 -8.92 -7.33
N TYR A 167 -7.25 -7.71 -7.49
CA TYR A 167 -7.78 -6.92 -6.40
C TYR A 167 -9.21 -6.50 -6.72
N TYR A 168 -10.10 -6.60 -5.74
CA TYR A 168 -11.46 -6.10 -5.83
C TYR A 168 -11.83 -5.35 -4.55
N ALA A 169 -12.42 -4.18 -4.69
CA ALA A 169 -12.97 -3.40 -3.59
C ALA A 169 -14.38 -2.90 -3.94
N THR A 170 -15.29 -2.86 -2.95
CA THR A 170 -16.65 -2.35 -3.16
C THR A 170 -16.71 -0.86 -3.43
N SER A 171 -15.70 -0.13 -2.97
CA SER A 171 -15.61 1.33 -2.94
C SER A 171 -14.14 1.72 -2.94
N GLU A 172 -13.87 2.98 -3.26
CA GLU A 172 -12.55 3.57 -3.04
C GLU A 172 -12.30 3.75 -1.54
N PHE A 173 -11.18 3.21 -1.05
CA PHE A 173 -10.69 3.39 0.32
C PHE A 173 -9.39 4.20 0.24
N PRO A 174 -9.48 5.54 0.13
CA PRO A 174 -8.31 6.36 -0.13
C PRO A 174 -7.37 6.34 1.09
N LEU A 175 -6.08 6.27 0.82
CA LEU A 175 -5.07 6.60 1.82
C LEU A 175 -5.19 8.06 2.26
N LEU A 176 -4.71 8.36 3.45
CA LEU A 176 -4.51 9.72 3.92
C LEU A 176 -3.07 10.15 3.66
N ASP A 177 -2.87 11.39 3.23
CA ASP A 177 -1.54 12.01 3.13
C ASP A 177 -0.99 12.43 4.51
N ASP A 178 0.21 13.02 4.54
CA ASP A 178 0.85 13.51 5.78
C ASP A 178 0.05 14.60 6.52
N ASN A 179 -0.98 15.18 5.89
CA ASN A 179 -1.89 16.18 6.45
C ASN A 179 -3.28 15.63 6.79
N ASP A 180 -3.47 14.31 6.75
CA ASP A 180 -4.75 13.61 6.87
C ASP A 180 -5.75 13.93 5.73
N ASP A 181 -5.28 14.38 4.56
CA ASP A 181 -6.12 14.61 3.39
C ASP A 181 -6.22 13.33 2.53
N PRO A 182 -7.42 12.94 2.05
CA PRO A 182 -7.58 11.72 1.24
C PRO A 182 -6.89 11.85 -0.12
N ILE A 183 -6.13 10.82 -0.47
CA ILE A 183 -5.53 10.62 -1.79
C ILE A 183 -6.45 9.71 -2.59
N ASP A 184 -7.33 10.32 -3.38
CA ASP A 184 -8.26 9.58 -4.24
C ASP A 184 -7.55 9.06 -5.51
N VAL A 185 -7.49 7.74 -5.67
CA VAL A 185 -6.98 7.05 -6.85
C VAL A 185 -8.03 7.01 -7.98
N TYR A 186 -9.28 6.73 -7.61
CA TYR A 186 -10.45 6.63 -8.48
C TYR A 186 -11.65 7.37 -7.87
N PRO A 187 -11.63 8.72 -7.81
CA PRO A 187 -12.59 9.53 -7.06
C PRO A 187 -14.05 9.10 -7.18
N GLY A 188 -14.59 8.52 -6.10
CA GLY A 188 -15.99 8.11 -5.99
C GLY A 188 -16.37 6.86 -6.78
N ALA A 189 -15.40 6.06 -7.19
CA ALA A 189 -15.63 4.78 -7.86
C ALA A 189 -16.21 3.73 -6.90
N GLU A 190 -17.12 2.92 -7.42
CA GLU A 190 -17.64 1.73 -6.76
C GLU A 190 -17.22 0.50 -7.56
N ASN A 191 -17.05 -0.64 -6.90
CA ASN A 191 -16.69 -1.92 -7.53
C ASN A 191 -15.38 -1.85 -8.34
N ILE A 192 -14.30 -1.45 -7.69
CA ILE A 192 -12.96 -1.39 -8.29
C ILE A 192 -12.49 -2.82 -8.52
N LEU A 193 -12.07 -3.14 -9.74
CA LEU A 193 -11.46 -4.43 -10.09
C LEU A 193 -10.14 -4.17 -10.81
N SER A 194 -9.04 -4.59 -10.22
CA SER A 194 -7.72 -4.48 -10.82
C SER A 194 -7.08 -5.85 -10.98
N VAL A 195 -6.35 -6.03 -12.07
CA VAL A 195 -5.69 -7.30 -12.42
C VAL A 195 -4.30 -7.00 -12.97
N GLN A 196 -3.31 -7.73 -12.49
CA GLN A 196 -1.95 -7.71 -13.03
C GLN A 196 -1.51 -9.14 -13.35
N LEU A 197 -0.91 -9.31 -14.53
CA LEU A 197 -0.31 -10.56 -14.97
C LEU A 197 1.18 -10.31 -15.22
N GLY A 198 2.04 -11.07 -14.54
CA GLY A 198 3.48 -11.08 -14.76
C GLY A 198 3.95 -12.37 -15.44
N ALA A 199 5.00 -12.28 -16.25
CA ALA A 199 5.67 -13.42 -16.86
C ALA A 199 7.17 -13.20 -17.02
N VAL A 200 7.99 -14.18 -16.65
CA VAL A 200 9.46 -14.14 -16.83
C VAL A 200 9.89 -15.11 -17.95
N ILE A 201 10.28 -14.60 -19.11
CA ILE A 201 10.63 -15.44 -20.27
C ILE A 201 12.03 -15.08 -20.76
N GLU A 202 13.00 -16.00 -20.62
CA GLU A 202 14.36 -15.84 -21.18
C GLU A 202 15.04 -14.50 -20.81
N GLY A 203 14.84 -14.02 -19.58
CA GLY A 203 15.40 -12.74 -19.10
C GLY A 203 14.56 -11.50 -19.45
N PHE A 204 13.36 -11.69 -19.99
CA PHE A 204 12.34 -10.65 -20.13
C PHE A 204 11.32 -10.76 -19.01
N ASP A 205 11.14 -9.68 -18.26
CA ASP A 205 10.05 -9.53 -17.30
C ASP A 205 8.92 -8.76 -18.00
N ILE A 206 7.78 -9.43 -18.18
CA ILE A 206 6.62 -8.89 -18.89
C ILE A 206 5.52 -8.70 -17.86
N THR A 207 5.00 -7.47 -17.77
CA THR A 207 3.86 -7.14 -16.90
C THR A 207 2.74 -6.57 -17.75
N VAL A 208 1.51 -7.04 -17.53
CA VAL A 208 0.30 -6.48 -18.10
C VAL A 208 -0.67 -6.15 -16.98
N THR A 209 -1.09 -4.91 -16.92
CA THR A 209 -1.92 -4.39 -15.81
C THR A 209 -3.19 -3.77 -16.35
N GLY A 210 -4.31 -4.14 -15.74
CA GLY A 210 -5.62 -3.54 -15.92
C GLY A 210 -6.08 -2.96 -14.59
N LYS A 211 -6.24 -1.65 -14.53
CA LYS A 211 -6.63 -0.88 -13.35
C LYS A 211 -8.09 -0.45 -13.46
N ASP A 212 -8.85 -0.65 -12.38
CA ASP A 212 -10.28 -0.33 -12.27
C ASP A 212 -11.07 -0.66 -13.55
N LEU A 213 -11.03 -1.95 -13.91
CA LEU A 213 -11.61 -2.54 -15.12
C LEU A 213 -13.14 -2.42 -15.20
N VAL A 214 -13.80 -1.97 -14.13
CA VAL A 214 -15.24 -1.76 -14.11
C VAL A 214 -15.62 -0.33 -14.50
N ASN A 215 -14.87 0.69 -14.05
CA ASN A 215 -15.27 2.09 -14.23
C ASN A 215 -14.41 2.86 -15.23
N THR A 216 -13.09 2.94 -15.00
CA THR A 216 -12.15 3.74 -15.84
C THR A 216 -11.47 2.91 -16.93
N THR A 217 -11.15 1.65 -16.63
CA THR A 217 -10.44 0.69 -17.48
C THR A 217 -9.13 1.25 -18.05
N ASP A 218 -8.14 1.38 -17.18
CA ASP A 218 -6.78 1.77 -17.54
C ASP A 218 -5.94 0.52 -17.82
N LEU A 219 -5.44 0.39 -19.05
CA LEU A 219 -4.67 -0.76 -19.49
C LEU A 219 -3.22 -0.36 -19.72
N SER A 220 -2.27 -1.14 -19.22
CA SER A 220 -0.86 -0.93 -19.48
C SER A 220 -0.10 -2.24 -19.64
N ALA A 221 1.04 -2.15 -20.30
CA ALA A 221 1.99 -3.23 -20.39
C ALA A 221 3.41 -2.68 -20.30
N GLU A 222 4.28 -3.43 -19.64
CA GLU A 222 5.71 -3.18 -19.52
C GLU A 222 6.48 -4.44 -19.88
N VAL A 223 7.61 -4.25 -20.56
CA VAL A 223 8.61 -5.31 -20.78
C VAL A 223 9.95 -4.76 -20.34
N ALA A 224 10.55 -5.39 -19.34
CA ALA A 224 11.91 -5.13 -18.89
C ALA A 224 12.85 -6.25 -19.36
N TYR A 225 14.09 -5.87 -19.68
CA TYR A 225 15.14 -6.78 -20.13
C TYR A 225 16.46 -6.47 -19.43
N ALA A 226 17.01 -7.48 -18.75
CA ALA A 226 18.33 -7.40 -18.14
C ALA A 226 19.42 -7.47 -19.23
N LEU A 227 20.04 -6.33 -19.56
CA LEU A 227 21.18 -6.24 -20.48
C LEU A 227 22.46 -6.80 -19.85
N SER A 228 22.60 -6.65 -18.53
CA SER A 228 23.60 -7.28 -17.68
C SER A 228 23.02 -7.50 -16.29
N ASP A 229 23.80 -8.09 -15.38
CA ASP A 229 23.39 -8.30 -13.98
C ASP A 229 23.07 -6.96 -13.27
N GLU A 230 23.67 -5.86 -13.71
CA GLU A 230 23.52 -4.52 -13.12
C GLU A 230 22.61 -3.59 -13.91
N LEU A 231 22.28 -3.88 -15.18
CA LEU A 231 21.59 -2.93 -16.06
C LEU A 231 20.34 -3.54 -16.67
N THR A 232 19.20 -2.95 -16.35
CA THR A 232 17.89 -3.30 -16.91
C THR A 232 17.34 -2.14 -17.74
N VAL A 233 16.74 -2.45 -18.88
CA VAL A 233 16.02 -1.48 -19.71
C VAL A 233 14.57 -1.91 -19.86
N SER A 234 13.65 -0.97 -19.82
CA SER A 234 12.23 -1.28 -20.02
C SER A 234 11.59 -0.40 -21.09
N VAL A 235 10.54 -0.97 -21.69
CA VAL A 235 9.61 -0.25 -22.55
C VAL A 235 8.21 -0.44 -22.00
N LYS A 236 7.42 0.62 -21.98
CA LYS A 236 6.06 0.60 -21.44
C LYS A 236 5.10 1.38 -22.30
N GLY A 237 3.83 1.03 -22.21
CA GLY A 237 2.76 1.78 -22.82
C GLY A 237 1.43 1.44 -22.20
N GLY A 238 0.46 2.32 -22.43
CA GLY A 238 -0.88 2.11 -21.91
C GLY A 238 -1.93 2.97 -22.60
N TYR A 239 -3.17 2.67 -22.27
CA TYR A 239 -4.36 3.26 -22.84
C TYR A 239 -5.46 3.31 -21.78
N SER A 240 -5.99 4.51 -21.53
CA SER A 240 -7.17 4.73 -20.73
C SER A 240 -8.39 4.75 -21.64
N LEU A 241 -9.32 3.80 -21.45
CA LEU A 241 -10.54 3.74 -22.27
C LEU A 241 -11.49 4.89 -21.97
N GLY A 242 -11.59 5.30 -20.70
CA GLY A 242 -12.48 6.40 -20.29
C GLY A 242 -12.07 7.76 -20.85
N THR A 243 -10.77 8.03 -20.94
CA THR A 243 -10.24 9.33 -21.39
C THR A 243 -9.72 9.33 -22.83
N GLU A 244 -9.60 8.16 -23.45
CA GLU A 244 -8.96 7.94 -24.76
C GLU A 244 -7.49 8.44 -24.80
N VAL A 245 -6.84 8.55 -23.64
CA VAL A 245 -5.44 8.94 -23.52
C VAL A 245 -4.55 7.70 -23.62
N TRP A 246 -3.49 7.79 -24.41
CA TRP A 246 -2.47 6.76 -24.50
C TRP A 246 -1.12 7.32 -24.06
N PHE A 247 -0.24 6.45 -23.57
CA PHE A 247 1.15 6.79 -23.32
C PHE A 247 2.09 5.72 -23.84
N ALA A 248 3.32 6.14 -24.13
CA ALA A 248 4.44 5.26 -24.43
C ALA A 248 5.69 5.80 -23.75
N GLY A 249 6.51 4.92 -23.23
CA GLY A 249 7.66 5.29 -22.42
C GLY A 249 8.69 4.18 -22.33
N GLY A 250 9.71 4.46 -21.54
CA GLY A 250 10.75 3.48 -21.22
C GLY A 250 11.53 3.92 -19.99
N GLY A 251 12.26 2.96 -19.45
CA GLY A 251 13.04 3.13 -18.24
C GLY A 251 14.41 2.50 -18.36
N VAL A 252 15.31 2.92 -17.49
CA VAL A 252 16.61 2.29 -17.26
C VAL A 252 16.82 2.19 -15.76
N GLU A 253 17.18 1.01 -15.30
CA GLU A 253 17.61 0.75 -13.93
C GLU A 253 19.07 0.29 -13.93
N TYR A 254 19.87 0.88 -13.05
CA TYR A 254 21.25 0.47 -12.80
C TYR A 254 21.42 0.12 -11.31
N ALA A 255 21.57 -1.18 -11.04
CA ALA A 255 21.77 -1.73 -9.70
C ALA A 255 23.26 -2.04 -9.49
N ALA A 256 23.93 -1.22 -8.69
CA ALA A 256 25.29 -1.46 -8.23
C ALA A 256 25.29 -1.92 -6.77
N ASP A 257 26.38 -2.55 -6.32
CA ASP A 257 26.51 -3.03 -4.93
C ASP A 257 26.17 -1.98 -3.85
N MET A 258 26.42 -0.71 -4.13
CA MET A 258 26.25 0.39 -3.18
C MET A 258 24.94 1.16 -3.34
N PHE A 259 24.28 1.11 -4.50
CA PHE A 259 23.08 1.91 -4.77
C PHE A 259 22.33 1.38 -6.00
N THR A 260 21.05 1.71 -6.08
CA THR A 260 20.22 1.53 -7.27
C THR A 260 19.83 2.89 -7.82
N ALA A 261 19.98 3.09 -9.13
CA ALA A 261 19.55 4.31 -9.82
C ALA A 261 18.54 3.99 -10.91
N LYS A 262 17.51 4.82 -11.04
CA LYS A 262 16.43 4.67 -12.02
C LYS A 262 16.23 5.96 -12.81
N LEU A 263 15.88 5.82 -14.09
CA LEU A 263 15.44 6.92 -14.96
C LEU A 263 14.27 6.43 -15.80
N ASP A 264 13.15 7.12 -15.74
CA ASP A 264 11.92 6.77 -16.42
C ASP A 264 11.35 7.98 -17.16
N GLY A 265 10.79 7.73 -18.34
CA GLY A 265 10.11 8.76 -19.11
C GLY A 265 8.92 8.20 -19.90
N SER A 266 7.81 8.95 -19.89
CA SER A 266 6.58 8.60 -20.60
C SER A 266 6.00 9.80 -21.34
N TYR A 267 5.71 9.63 -22.61
CA TYR A 267 5.02 10.62 -23.43
C TYR A 267 3.55 10.25 -23.57
N TYR A 268 2.66 11.21 -23.31
CA TYR A 268 1.21 11.05 -23.36
C TYR A 268 0.62 11.71 -24.62
N SER A 269 -0.50 11.18 -25.11
CA SER A 269 -1.23 11.72 -26.26
C SER A 269 -1.75 13.15 -26.04
N THR A 270 -1.85 13.57 -24.78
CA THR A 270 -2.12 14.93 -24.29
C THR A 270 -0.96 15.90 -24.47
N LYS A 271 0.18 15.44 -25.05
CA LYS A 271 1.43 16.19 -25.24
C LYS A 271 2.15 16.50 -23.92
N GLN A 272 1.99 15.65 -22.93
CA GLN A 272 2.74 15.73 -21.68
C GLN A 272 3.96 14.80 -21.75
N LEU A 273 5.06 15.22 -21.11
CA LEU A 273 6.22 14.36 -20.89
C LEU A 273 6.46 14.22 -19.40
N LYS A 274 6.08 13.06 -18.85
CA LYS A 274 6.40 12.68 -17.48
C LYS A 274 7.83 12.17 -17.44
N LEU A 275 8.62 12.65 -16.47
CA LEU A 275 10.00 12.23 -16.27
C LEU A 275 10.25 12.01 -14.78
N SER A 276 10.87 10.89 -14.43
CA SER A 276 11.37 10.66 -13.09
C SER A 276 12.78 10.09 -13.10
N ALA A 277 13.56 10.41 -12.08
CA ALA A 277 14.88 9.86 -11.85
C ALA A 277 15.08 9.67 -10.35
N SER A 278 15.66 8.55 -9.93
CA SER A 278 15.90 8.30 -8.52
C SER A 278 17.22 7.59 -8.28
N VAL A 279 17.73 7.72 -7.07
CA VAL A 279 18.83 6.93 -6.54
C VAL A 279 18.51 6.56 -5.10
N GLU A 280 18.76 5.31 -4.74
CA GLU A 280 18.57 4.78 -3.39
C GLU A 280 19.80 3.97 -2.94
N SER A 281 20.12 4.03 -1.65
CA SER A 281 21.13 3.19 -1.02
C SER A 281 20.80 2.84 0.42
N ASP A 282 20.86 1.55 0.74
CA ASP A 282 20.83 1.00 2.11
C ASP A 282 22.25 0.69 2.65
N LYS A 283 23.31 0.99 1.87
CA LYS A 283 24.71 0.65 2.21
C LYS A 283 25.52 1.83 2.73
N LEU A 284 25.03 3.05 2.55
CA LEU A 284 25.78 4.25 2.94
C LEU A 284 25.76 4.50 4.46
N VAL A 285 24.65 4.16 5.12
CA VAL A 285 24.47 4.33 6.57
C VAL A 285 23.86 3.05 7.13
N ASP A 286 24.54 2.45 8.11
CA ASP A 286 24.07 1.21 8.73
C ASP A 286 22.70 1.42 9.39
N GLY A 287 21.75 0.53 9.08
CA GLY A 287 20.36 0.63 9.55
C GLY A 287 19.54 1.72 8.89
N ALA A 288 19.99 2.33 7.78
CA ALA A 288 19.23 3.37 7.10
C ALA A 288 19.25 3.24 5.57
N THR A 289 18.10 3.50 4.95
CA THR A 289 17.93 3.66 3.50
C THR A 289 17.83 5.13 3.18
N LEU A 290 18.73 5.61 2.31
CA LEU A 290 18.73 6.98 1.80
C LEU A 290 18.25 6.99 0.36
N SER A 291 17.29 7.84 0.03
CA SER A 291 16.82 8.02 -1.34
C SER A 291 16.76 9.50 -1.74
N LEU A 292 17.05 9.76 -3.01
CA LEU A 292 16.90 11.04 -3.68
C LEU A 292 16.18 10.81 -5.00
N GLY A 293 15.05 11.49 -5.18
CA GLY A 293 14.21 11.41 -6.36
C GLY A 293 13.97 12.77 -7.00
N TYR A 294 13.72 12.75 -8.30
CA TYR A 294 13.08 13.81 -9.06
C TYR A 294 11.89 13.21 -9.78
N ALA A 295 10.74 13.86 -9.74
CA ALA A 295 9.55 13.46 -10.49
C ALA A 295 8.84 14.69 -11.02
N ALA A 296 8.46 14.67 -12.30
CA ALA A 296 7.72 15.73 -12.98
C ALA A 296 6.60 15.15 -13.82
N ASP A 297 5.38 15.64 -13.65
CA ASP A 297 4.23 15.17 -14.42
C ASP A 297 4.21 15.69 -15.87
N ASP A 298 4.74 16.88 -16.13
CA ASP A 298 4.88 17.43 -17.48
C ASP A 298 6.02 18.45 -17.62
N VAL A 299 7.19 17.98 -18.03
CA VAL A 299 8.36 18.86 -18.29
C VAL A 299 8.19 19.73 -19.54
N LEU A 300 7.15 19.53 -20.35
CA LEU A 300 6.85 20.37 -21.52
C LEU A 300 5.99 21.59 -21.17
N GLY A 301 5.43 21.65 -19.96
CA GLY A 301 4.65 22.80 -19.49
C GLY A 301 3.32 22.99 -20.22
N ASN A 302 2.72 21.92 -20.72
CA ASN A 302 1.40 21.91 -21.38
C ASN A 302 0.24 21.77 -20.38
N VAL A 303 0.51 21.44 -19.12
CA VAL A 303 -0.45 21.51 -18.00
C VAL A 303 -0.43 22.92 -17.38
N SER A 304 -1.60 23.56 -17.29
CA SER A 304 -1.78 24.82 -16.55
C SER A 304 -2.45 24.54 -15.19
N GLY A 305 -1.77 24.83 -14.10
CA GLY A 305 -2.31 24.78 -12.73
C GLY A 305 -1.53 25.68 -11.79
N ASP A 306 -2.25 26.39 -10.91
CA ASP A 306 -1.75 27.38 -9.93
C ASP A 306 -1.37 26.71 -8.59
N LEU A 307 -0.91 25.45 -8.62
CA LEU A 307 -0.48 24.69 -7.44
C LEU A 307 1.05 24.60 -7.47
N ASP A 308 1.68 25.04 -6.40
CA ASP A 308 3.11 25.15 -6.15
C ASP A 308 3.99 24.12 -6.90
N ASN A 309 4.77 24.57 -7.90
CA ASN A 309 5.98 23.91 -8.42
C ASN A 309 5.99 22.39 -8.76
N GLY A 310 4.86 21.68 -8.85
CA GLY A 310 4.82 20.22 -9.05
C GLY A 310 4.97 19.74 -10.51
N HIS A 311 4.40 20.45 -11.49
CA HIS A 311 4.23 19.93 -12.87
C HIS A 311 5.55 19.84 -13.63
N LEU A 312 6.47 20.80 -13.42
CA LEU A 312 7.82 20.80 -13.99
C LEU A 312 8.80 19.95 -13.15
N GLY A 313 8.34 19.49 -12.00
CA GLY A 313 8.97 18.50 -11.16
C GLY A 313 9.45 18.98 -9.80
N ALA A 314 9.36 18.07 -8.85
CA ALA A 314 9.86 18.21 -7.49
C ALA A 314 11.07 17.30 -7.26
N ILE A 315 11.91 17.68 -6.30
CA ILE A 315 12.99 16.84 -5.79
C ILE A 315 12.59 16.39 -4.39
N THR A 316 12.64 15.08 -4.14
CA THR A 316 12.34 14.48 -2.84
C THR A 316 13.58 13.81 -2.30
N ALA A 317 13.94 14.10 -1.05
CA ALA A 317 15.00 13.40 -0.34
C ALA A 317 14.40 12.73 0.89
N LYS A 318 14.64 11.43 1.07
CA LYS A 318 14.08 10.63 2.17
C LYS A 318 15.18 9.81 2.83
N ALA A 319 15.04 9.64 4.15
CA ALA A 319 15.90 8.77 4.95
C ALA A 319 15.01 7.93 5.87
N VAL A 320 15.00 6.61 5.64
CA VAL A 320 14.27 5.66 6.47
C VAL A 320 15.25 4.95 7.38
N ILE A 321 15.03 5.00 8.70
CA ILE A 321 15.89 4.35 9.69
C ILE A 321 15.13 3.18 10.29
N ALA A 322 15.68 1.97 10.17
CA ALA A 322 15.16 0.79 10.84
C ALA A 322 15.67 0.74 12.29
N PHE A 323 14.75 0.61 13.25
CA PHE A 323 15.05 0.47 14.69
C PHE A 323 14.85 -0.97 15.17
#